data_AF-A0A2K3KBA8-F1
#
_entry.id   AF-A0A2K3KBA8-F1
#
_cell.length_a   1.000
_cell.length_b   1.000
_cell.length_c   1.000
_cell.angle_alpha   90.00
_cell.angle_beta   90.00
_cell.angle_gamma   90.00
#
_symmetry.space_group_name_H-M   'P 1'
#
loop_
_entity.id
_entity.type
_entity.pdbx_description
1 polymer ?
#
loop_
_entity_poly.entity_id
_entity_poly.type
_entity_poly.pdbx_seq_one_letter_code
_entity_poly.pdbx_strand_id
1 'polypeptide(L)'
;GSGEYQNLASYFVQCIEENMLSDIVDERVTKEGEKEHVIAVANLAYTCLELNGRKRPTMKEVMLQLEGIRGMNKKLNAQQNREEIELAGIEEYQPWDGYSAS
;
A
#
# COMPACT_ATOMS: atom_id res chain seq x y z
N GLY A 1 -1.27 5.61 40.40
CA GLY A 1 -1.98 4.97 39.28
C GLY A 1 -0.94 4.22 38.49
N SER A 2 -1.08 2.90 38.36
CA SER A 2 -0.17 2.06 37.59
C SER A 2 -0.21 2.50 36.13
N GLY A 3 0.90 3.04 35.61
CA GLY A 3 1.06 3.26 34.19
C GLY A 3 0.95 1.91 33.49
N GLU A 4 -0.17 1.69 32.81
CA GLU A 4 -0.35 0.54 31.94
C GLU A 4 0.74 0.61 30.89
N TYR A 5 1.60 -0.41 30.82
CA TYR A 5 2.58 -0.53 29.75
C TYR A 5 1.81 -0.60 28.43
N GLN A 6 1.73 0.53 27.74
CA GLN A 6 1.20 0.63 26.38
C GLN A 6 2.02 -0.31 25.50
N ASN A 7 1.36 -1.27 24.86
CA ASN A 7 2.02 -2.07 23.85
C ASN A 7 2.11 -1.25 22.55
N LEU A 8 2.98 -1.65 21.63
CA LEU A 8 3.20 -0.90 20.39
C LEU A 8 1.93 -0.76 19.54
N ALA A 9 1.01 -1.74 19.58
CA ALA A 9 -0.22 -1.67 18.82
C ALA A 9 -1.19 -0.64 19.41
N SER A 10 -1.36 -0.58 20.73
CA SER A 10 -2.20 0.44 21.37
C SER A 10 -1.61 1.84 21.23
N TYR A 11 -0.29 1.97 21.33
CA TYR A 11 0.41 3.22 21.06
C TYR A 11 0.24 3.69 19.61
N PHE A 12 0.39 2.78 18.64
CA PHE A 12 0.16 3.09 17.22
C PHE A 12 -1.27 3.61 16.98
N VAL A 13 -2.29 2.91 17.50
CA VAL A 13 -3.70 3.31 17.35
C VAL A 13 -3.92 4.72 17.89
N GLN A 14 -3.42 5.01 19.09
CA GLN A 14 -3.50 6.34 19.70
C GLN A 14 -2.84 7.41 18.81
N CYS A 15 -1.64 7.16 18.31
CA CYS A 15 -0.95 8.11 17.42
C CYS A 15 -1.73 8.39 16.12
N ILE A 16 -2.43 7.40 15.55
CA ILE A 16 -3.29 7.63 14.38
C ILE A 16 -4.49 8.52 14.74
N GLU A 17 -5.16 8.24 15.87
CA GLU A 17 -6.31 9.04 16.35
C GLU A 17 -5.93 10.48 16.68
N GLU A 18 -4.71 10.69 17.20
CA GLU A 18 -4.16 12.01 17.54
C GLU A 18 -3.41 12.68 16.35
N ASN A 19 -3.45 12.06 15.16
CA ASN A 19 -2.79 12.57 13.94
C ASN A 19 -1.26 12.78 14.10
N MET A 20 -0.62 11.92 14.90
CA MET A 20 0.81 11.87 15.22
C MET A 20 1.56 10.76 14.42
N LEU A 21 1.06 10.37 13.25
CA LEU A 21 1.72 9.34 12.43
C LEU A 21 3.19 9.67 12.13
N SER A 22 3.52 10.94 11.90
CA SER A 22 4.89 11.41 11.65
C SER A 22 5.87 11.06 12.77
N ASP A 23 5.37 10.92 13.99
CA ASP A 23 6.21 10.80 15.18
C ASP A 23 6.62 9.35 15.45
N ILE A 24 5.98 8.41 14.76
CA ILE A 24 6.18 6.97 14.93
C ILE A 24 6.71 6.26 13.67
N VAL A 25 6.68 6.93 12.52
CA VAL A 25 7.18 6.38 11.26
C VAL A 25 8.71 6.43 11.25
N ASP A 26 9.34 5.29 10.94
CA ASP A 26 10.80 5.16 10.80
C ASP A 26 11.33 6.16 9.76
N GLU A 27 12.43 6.83 10.07
CA GLU A 27 13.03 7.85 9.22
C GLU A 27 13.32 7.35 7.79
N ARG A 28 13.65 6.06 7.61
CA ARG A 28 13.85 5.46 6.29
C ARG A 28 12.56 5.45 5.47
N VAL A 29 11.43 5.12 6.11
CA VAL A 29 10.11 5.13 5.45
C VAL A 29 9.72 6.56 5.07
N THR A 30 10.02 7.55 5.89
CA THR A 30 9.80 8.97 5.58
C THR A 30 10.67 9.46 4.41
N LYS A 31 11.88 8.92 4.23
CA LYS A 31 12.79 9.29 3.14
C LYS A 31 12.50 8.59 1.82
N GLU A 32 12.09 7.32 1.87
CA GLU A 32 11.94 6.45 0.69
C GLU A 32 10.49 6.29 0.25
N GLY A 33 9.53 6.45 1.16
CA GLY A 33 8.12 6.23 0.91
C GLY A 33 7.38 7.51 0.52
N GLU A 34 6.56 7.44 -0.53
CA GLU A 34 5.61 8.51 -0.84
C GLU A 34 4.62 8.68 0.32
N LYS A 35 4.40 9.92 0.72
CA LYS A 35 3.57 10.28 1.87
C LYS A 35 2.18 9.65 1.81
N GLU A 36 1.57 9.64 0.64
CA GLU A 36 0.24 9.09 0.39
C GLU A 36 0.19 7.57 0.62
N HIS A 37 1.24 6.84 0.23
CA HIS A 37 1.32 5.40 0.49
C HIS A 37 1.52 5.12 1.97
N VAL A 38 2.38 5.90 2.65
CA VAL A 38 2.61 5.74 4.10
C VAL A 38 1.31 5.94 4.87
N ILE A 39 0.57 7.01 4.56
CA ILE A 39 -0.74 7.28 5.16
C ILE A 39 -1.73 6.15 4.86
N ALA A 40 -1.80 5.67 3.61
CA ALA A 40 -2.73 4.60 3.23
C ALA A 40 -2.43 3.27 3.95
N VAL A 41 -1.15 2.89 4.06
CA VAL A 41 -0.74 1.69 4.80
C VAL A 41 -0.99 1.85 6.30
N ALA A 42 -0.74 3.03 6.87
CA ALA A 42 -1.03 3.31 8.27
C ALA A 42 -2.54 3.18 8.59
N ASN A 43 -3.41 3.72 7.72
CA ASN A 43 -4.86 3.57 7.86
C ASN A 43 -5.29 2.10 7.75
N LEU A 44 -4.68 1.32 6.84
CA LEU A 44 -4.95 -0.11 6.76
C LEU A 44 -4.54 -0.84 8.04
N ALA A 45 -3.33 -0.56 8.56
CA ALA A 45 -2.84 -1.12 9.82
C ALA A 45 -3.78 -0.77 11.00
N TYR A 46 -4.27 0.47 11.06
CA TYR A 46 -5.25 0.92 12.04
C TYR A 46 -6.53 0.06 12.00
N THR A 47 -7.09 -0.18 10.80
CA THR A 47 -8.28 -1.05 10.66
C THR A 47 -8.00 -2.51 11.03
N CYS A 48 -6.79 -3.02 10.76
CA CYS A 48 -6.36 -4.36 11.17
C CYS A 48 -6.26 -4.52 12.70
N LEU A 49 -5.95 -3.44 13.41
CA LEU A 49 -5.79 -3.40 14.85
C LEU A 49 -7.09 -3.14 15.62
N GLU A 50 -8.23 -3.01 14.93
CA GLU A 50 -9.55 -2.80 15.55
C GLU A 50 -9.80 -3.78 16.71
N LEU A 51 -10.19 -3.24 17.87
CA LEU A 51 -10.46 -4.04 19.06
C LEU A 51 -11.68 -4.94 18.84
N ASN A 52 -12.66 -4.43 18.09
CA ASN A 52 -13.78 -5.25 17.64
C ASN A 52 -13.36 -6.10 16.44
N GLY A 53 -13.11 -7.39 16.67
CA GLY A 53 -12.72 -8.33 15.64
C GLY A 53 -13.66 -8.41 14.42
N ARG A 54 -14.93 -8.03 14.56
CA ARG A 54 -15.89 -7.96 13.44
C ARG A 54 -15.67 -6.79 12.49
N LYS A 55 -14.97 -5.75 12.95
CA LYS A 55 -14.59 -4.58 12.14
C LYS A 55 -13.24 -4.76 11.44
N ARG A 56 -12.45 -5.77 11.84
CA ARG A 56 -11.18 -6.07 11.19
C ARG A 56 -11.43 -6.52 9.75
N PRO A 57 -10.63 -6.06 8.78
CA PRO A 57 -10.70 -6.57 7.43
C PRO A 57 -10.29 -8.04 7.40
N THR A 58 -10.85 -8.78 6.45
CA THR A 58 -10.37 -10.10 6.06
C THR A 58 -9.02 -10.00 5.36
N MET A 59 -8.20 -11.05 5.38
CA MET A 59 -6.92 -11.06 4.64
C MET A 59 -7.09 -10.81 3.13
N LYS A 60 -8.25 -11.18 2.56
CA LYS A 60 -8.58 -10.89 1.16
C LYS A 60 -8.75 -9.38 0.94
N GLU A 61 -9.43 -8.68 1.83
CA GLU A 61 -9.59 -7.23 1.76
C GLU A 61 -8.26 -6.50 2.02
N VAL A 62 -7.46 -6.98 2.98
CA VAL A 62 -6.09 -6.46 3.22
C VAL A 62 -5.24 -6.58 1.95
N MET A 63 -5.24 -7.75 1.30
CA MET A 63 -4.52 -7.98 0.05
C MET A 63 -4.99 -7.02 -1.05
N LEU A 64 -6.30 -6.88 -1.26
CA LEU A 64 -6.86 -5.99 -2.28
C LEU A 64 -6.50 -4.52 -2.04
N GLN A 65 -6.54 -4.06 -0.77
CA GLN A 65 -6.15 -2.69 -0.43
C GLN A 65 -4.65 -2.44 -0.67
N LEU A 66 -3.79 -3.40 -0.30
CA LEU A 66 -2.36 -3.30 -0.57
C LEU A 66 -2.04 -3.28 -2.07
N GLU A 67 -2.74 -4.07 -2.88
CA GLU A 67 -2.63 -4.02 -4.35
C GLU A 67 -3.06 -2.64 -4.89
N GLY A 68 -4.14 -2.08 -4.35
CA GLY A 68 -4.60 -0.73 -4.67
C GLY A 68 -3.57 0.34 -4.33
N ILE A 69 -2.97 0.29 -3.14
CA ILE A 69 -1.91 1.19 -2.69
C ILE A 69 -0.70 1.09 -3.62
N ARG A 70 -0.24 -0.13 -3.95
CA ARG A 70 0.84 -0.32 -4.93
C ARG A 70 0.49 0.23 -6.32
N GLY A 71 -0.78 0.14 -6.70
CA GLY A 71 -1.31 0.65 -7.96
C GLY A 71 -1.40 2.18 -8.06
N MET A 72 -1.42 2.91 -6.95
CA MET A 72 -1.42 4.39 -6.95
C MET A 72 -0.18 4.94 -7.68
N ASN A 73 0.98 4.30 -7.53
CA ASN A 73 2.20 4.59 -8.30
C ASN A 73 1.98 4.57 -9.81
N LYS A 74 1.18 3.62 -10.33
CA LYS A 74 0.95 3.50 -11.79
C LYS A 74 0.15 4.68 -12.34
N LYS A 75 -0.76 5.25 -11.54
CA LYS A 75 -1.59 6.40 -11.96
C LYS A 75 -0.82 7.72 -11.89
N LEU A 76 0.03 7.91 -10.88
CA LEU A 76 0.89 9.09 -10.78
C LEU A 76 1.91 9.12 -11.93
N ASN A 77 2.54 7.99 -12.24
CA ASN A 77 3.48 7.87 -13.36
C ASN A 77 2.79 8.10 -14.72
N ALA A 78 1.55 7.62 -14.90
CA ALA A 78 0.77 7.87 -16.11
C ALA A 78 0.37 9.35 -16.29
N GLN A 79 0.25 10.11 -15.19
CA GLN A 79 -0.06 11.54 -15.25
C GLN A 79 1.19 12.41 -15.49
N GLN A 80 2.39 11.92 -15.15
CA GLN A 80 3.67 12.56 -15.48
C GLN A 80 4.10 12.36 -16.93
N ASN A 81 3.63 11.29 -17.61
CA ASN A 81 3.97 10.98 -19.00
C ASN A 81 2.95 11.50 -20.04
N ARG A 82 2.25 12.62 -19.75
CA ARG A 82 1.28 13.19 -20.69
C ARG A 82 1.92 14.09 -21.78
N GLU A 83 3.10 13.71 -22.26
CA GLU A 83 3.69 14.10 -23.56
C GLU A 83 4.41 12.88 -24.16
N GLU A 84 3.67 11.82 -24.50
CA GLU A 84 3.92 10.97 -25.68
C GLU A 84 2.80 9.91 -25.77
N ILE A 85 1.70 10.28 -26.41
CA ILE A 85 0.77 9.31 -27.00
C ILE A 85 0.85 9.52 -28.50
N GLU A 86 1.66 8.71 -29.17
CA GLU A 86 1.35 7.97 -30.40
C GLU A 86 2.64 7.34 -30.92
N LEU A 87 2.64 6.01 -31.10
CA LEU A 87 3.40 5.20 -32.08
C LEU A 87 3.72 3.81 -31.50
N ALA A 88 2.74 2.90 -31.62
CA ALA A 88 2.90 1.46 -31.91
C ALA A 88 1.64 0.71 -31.45
N GLY A 89 0.52 0.96 -32.14
CA GLY A 89 -0.55 -0.01 -32.18
C GLY A 89 -0.14 -1.18 -33.08
N ILE A 90 -0.48 -2.40 -32.63
CA ILE A 90 -0.59 -3.65 -33.41
C ILE A 90 0.81 -4.15 -33.86
N GLU A 91 1.38 -5.28 -33.43
CA GLU A 91 0.91 -6.67 -33.44
C GLU A 91 2.06 -7.51 -32.86
N GLU A 92 1.79 -8.47 -31.98
CA GLU A 92 2.44 -9.80 -32.01
C GLU A 92 1.84 -10.66 -30.89
N TYR A 93 0.66 -11.19 -31.21
CA TYR A 93 0.28 -12.50 -30.70
C TYR A 93 1.37 -13.47 -31.18
N GLN A 94 2.28 -13.88 -30.30
CA GLN A 94 3.27 -14.91 -30.61
C GLN A 94 2.61 -16.29 -30.44
N PRO A 95 2.39 -17.05 -31.53
CA PRO A 95 1.92 -18.43 -31.47
C PRO A 95 2.99 -19.31 -30.82
N TRP A 96 2.58 -20.28 -30.00
CA TRP A 96 3.46 -21.30 -29.44
C TRP A 96 3.80 -22.36 -30.51
N ASP A 97 4.32 -21.94 -31.66
CA ASP A 97 4.72 -22.89 -32.70
C ASP A 97 6.06 -23.50 -32.34
N GLY A 98 5.96 -24.69 -31.72
CA GLY A 98 6.78 -25.86 -32.01
C GLY A 98 8.29 -25.67 -32.15
N TYR A 99 9.02 -25.99 -31.08
CA TYR A 99 10.30 -26.67 -31.23
C TYR A 99 10.13 -28.16 -30.93
N SER A 100 10.07 -28.90 -32.03
CA SER A 100 10.18 -30.34 -32.12
C SER A 100 11.52 -30.86 -31.57
N ALA A 101 11.44 -32.07 -31.05
CA ALA A 101 12.47 -33.09 -30.88
C ALA A 101 13.92 -32.77 -31.28
N SER A 102 14.82 -33.07 -30.34
CA SER A 102 15.90 -34.06 -30.55
C SER A 102 16.14 -34.81 -29.25
#